data_AF-A0A662LRR7-F1
#
_entry.id   AF-A0A662LRR7-F1
#
_cell.length_a   1.000
_cell.length_b   1.000
_cell.length_c   1.000
_cell.angle_alpha   90.00
_cell.angle_beta   90.00
_cell.angle_gamma   90.00
#
_symmetry.space_group_name_H-M   'P 1'
#
loop_
_entity.id
_entity.type
_entity.pdbx_description
1 polymer ?
#
loop_
_entity_poly.entity_id
_entity_poly.type
_entity_poly.pdbx_seq_one_letter_code
_entity_poly.pdbx_strand_id
1 'polypeptide(L)'
;MVDQFIRQVSKKTWYRWSFYVNIILFFIIAISLFFLILDSYEAGKIAQRGGGDMLSQQWLYIGRDIAFLSISFALVFFQFFRNLLVIIRRSL
;
A
#
# COMPACT_ATOMS: atom_id res chain seq x y z
N MET A 1 6.49 23.93 21.45
CA MET A 1 7.92 23.54 21.22
C MET A 1 8.07 22.28 20.37
N VAL A 2 7.03 21.45 20.17
CA VAL A 2 7.05 20.30 19.24
C VAL A 2 6.97 20.75 17.76
N ASP A 3 6.26 21.86 17.49
CA ASP A 3 6.00 22.32 16.12
C ASP A 3 7.23 22.82 15.34
N GLN A 4 8.30 23.23 16.04
CA GLN A 4 9.52 23.70 15.37
C GLN A 4 10.46 22.57 14.96
N PHE A 5 10.41 21.40 15.61
CA PHE A 5 11.25 20.26 15.26
C PHE A 5 10.83 19.64 13.91
N ILE A 6 9.52 19.63 13.63
CA ILE A 6 8.98 19.15 12.34
C ILE A 6 9.39 20.08 11.18
N ARG A 7 9.59 21.37 11.47
CA ARG A 7 9.81 22.41 10.45
C ARG A 7 11.21 22.41 9.83
N GLN A 8 12.19 21.72 10.43
CA GLN A 8 13.58 21.69 9.97
C GLN A 8 14.06 20.30 9.50
N VAL A 9 13.15 19.39 9.15
CA VAL A 9 13.55 18.25 8.32
C VAL A 9 13.98 18.80 6.96
N SER A 10 15.30 18.94 6.77
CA SER A 10 15.92 19.34 5.51
C SER A 10 15.20 18.68 4.34
N LYS A 11 14.85 19.45 3.30
CA LYS A 11 14.18 18.92 2.10
C LYS A 11 14.88 17.66 1.58
N LYS A 12 16.22 17.60 1.69
CA LYS A 12 17.07 16.45 1.33
C LYS A 12 16.77 15.20 2.14
N THR A 13 16.52 15.35 3.44
CA THR A 13 16.12 14.25 4.34
C THR A 13 14.72 13.74 3.98
N TRP A 14 13.78 14.65 3.69
CA TRP A 14 12.41 14.28 3.29
C TRP A 14 12.36 13.45 2.00
N TYR A 15 13.20 13.78 1.00
CA TYR A 15 13.31 12.97 -0.21
C TYR A 15 13.83 11.55 0.04
N ARG A 16 14.84 11.40 0.90
CA ARG A 16 15.35 10.07 1.28
C ARG A 16 14.27 9.24 1.97
N TRP A 17 13.55 9.83 2.92
CA TRP A 17 12.44 9.14 3.59
C TRP A 17 11.34 8.73 2.61
N SER A 18 10.93 9.62 1.69
CA SER A 18 9.92 9.26 0.68
C SER A 18 10.39 8.11 -0.22
N PHE A 19 11.67 8.03 -0.56
CA PHE A 19 12.21 6.91 -1.32
C PHE A 19 12.10 5.58 -0.55
N TYR A 20 12.53 5.54 0.71
CA TYR A 20 12.42 4.33 1.55
C TYR A 20 10.96 3.92 1.78
N VAL A 21 10.06 4.88 1.98
CA VAL A 21 8.61 4.61 2.10
C VAL A 21 8.08 3.96 0.82
N ASN A 22 8.49 4.42 -0.37
CA ASN A 22 8.06 3.78 -1.62
C ASN A 22 8.60 2.35 -1.76
N ILE A 23 9.83 2.08 -1.32
CA ILE A 23 10.38 0.71 -1.30
C ILE A 23 9.53 -0.18 -0.38
N ILE A 24 9.21 0.30 0.82
CA ILE A 24 8.37 -0.46 1.77
C ILE A 24 6.98 -0.70 1.18
N LEU A 25 6.37 0.31 0.57
CA LEU A 25 5.07 0.18 -0.09
C LEU A 25 5.11 -0.84 -1.24
N PHE A 26 6.19 -0.88 -2.01
CA PHE A 26 6.37 -1.88 -3.05
C PHE A 26 6.33 -3.31 -2.49
N PHE A 27 7.03 -3.56 -1.37
CA PHE A 27 6.99 -4.86 -0.70
C PHE A 27 5.61 -5.17 -0.12
N ILE A 28 4.93 -4.19 0.49
CA ILE A 28 3.57 -4.37 1.00
C ILE A 28 2.62 -4.76 -0.14
N ILE A 29 2.71 -4.09 -1.29
CA ILE A 29 1.91 -4.40 -2.47
C ILE A 29 2.21 -5.83 -2.94
N ALA A 30 3.48 -6.19 -3.11
CA ALA A 30 3.86 -7.52 -3.57
C ALA A 30 3.36 -8.64 -2.65
N ILE A 31 3.51 -8.47 -1.33
CA ILE A 31 3.04 -9.43 -0.32
C ILE A 31 1.51 -9.51 -0.28
N SER A 32 0.83 -8.37 -0.30
CA SER A 32 -0.65 -8.33 -0.29
C SER A 32 -1.24 -8.96 -1.55
N LEU A 33 -0.59 -8.77 -2.70
CA LEU A 33 -1.03 -9.35 -3.97
C LEU A 33 -0.78 -10.87 -4.00
N PHE A 34 0.32 -11.33 -3.42
CA PHE A 34 0.59 -12.76 -3.22
C PHE A 34 -0.47 -13.40 -2.31
N PHE A 35 -0.79 -12.80 -1.16
CA PHE A 35 -1.84 -13.32 -0.29
C PHE A 35 -3.22 -13.27 -0.94
N LEU A 36 -3.53 -12.20 -1.68
CA LEU A 36 -4.81 -12.10 -2.39
C LEU A 36 -5.00 -13.28 -3.37
N ILE A 37 -3.95 -13.68 -4.08
CA ILE A 37 -4.00 -14.82 -5.00
C ILE A 37 -4.26 -16.12 -4.22
N LEU A 38 -3.53 -16.36 -3.12
CA LEU A 38 -3.69 -17.56 -2.30
C LEU A 38 -5.09 -17.63 -1.67
N ASP A 39 -5.54 -16.54 -1.05
CA ASP A 39 -6.82 -16.48 -0.33
C ASP A 39 -7.99 -16.58 -1.32
N SER A 40 -7.86 -16.01 -2.53
CA SER A 40 -8.84 -16.18 -3.61
C SER A 40 -8.89 -17.62 -4.14
N TYR A 41 -7.74 -18.27 -4.29
CA TYR A 41 -7.66 -19.67 -4.73
C TYR A 41 -8.28 -20.61 -3.69
N GLU A 42 -7.96 -20.43 -2.41
CA GLU A 42 -8.55 -21.22 -1.32
C GLU A 42 -10.04 -20.96 -1.16
N ALA A 43 -10.51 -19.72 -1.29
CA ALA A 43 -11.94 -19.41 -1.31
C ALA A 43 -12.67 -20.17 -2.43
N GLY A 44 -12.09 -20.24 -3.63
CA GLY A 44 -12.63 -21.02 -4.75
C GLY A 44 -12.75 -22.51 -4.42
N LYS A 45 -11.71 -23.11 -3.81
CA LYS A 45 -11.73 -24.51 -3.38
C LYS A 45 -12.78 -24.78 -2.30
N ILE A 46 -12.94 -23.87 -1.33
CA ILE A 46 -13.92 -24.02 -0.25
C ILE A 46 -15.34 -23.87 -0.80
N ALA A 47 -15.57 -22.94 -1.72
CA ALA A 47 -16.87 -22.75 -2.36
C ALA A 47 -17.33 -24.03 -3.10
N GLN A 48 -16.43 -24.74 -3.77
CA GLN A 48 -16.75 -26.02 -4.43
C GLN A 48 -17.16 -27.13 -3.45
N ARG A 49 -16.73 -27.07 -2.18
CA ARG A 49 -17.01 -28.10 -1.16
C ARG A 49 -18.30 -27.82 -0.35
N GLY A 50 -19.11 -26.86 -0.79
CA GLY A 50 -20.41 -26.56 -0.20
C GLY A 50 -20.50 -25.24 0.56
N GLY A 51 -19.36 -24.60 0.85
CA GLY A 51 -19.33 -23.29 1.53
C GLY A 51 -19.92 -23.31 2.96
N GLY A 52 -19.70 -22.23 3.70
CA GLY A 52 -20.09 -22.10 5.11
C GLY A 52 -19.23 -21.05 5.80
N ASP A 53 -19.10 -21.10 7.13
CA ASP A 53 -18.30 -20.14 7.90
C ASP A 53 -16.85 -20.02 7.41
N MET A 54 -16.25 -21.13 6.96
CA MET A 54 -14.90 -21.12 6.39
C MET A 54 -14.80 -20.25 5.13
N LEU A 55 -15.84 -20.23 4.29
CA LEU A 55 -15.86 -19.39 3.08
C LEU A 55 -15.98 -17.91 3.46
N SER A 56 -16.85 -17.59 4.43
CA SER A 56 -16.98 -16.23 4.97
C SER A 56 -15.66 -15.72 5.54
N GLN A 57 -14.91 -16.58 6.24
CA GLN A 57 -13.60 -16.23 6.77
C GLN A 57 -12.56 -15.99 5.67
N GLN A 58 -12.57 -16.78 4.59
CA GLN A 58 -11.68 -16.50 3.44
C GLN A 58 -12.01 -15.17 2.76
N TRP A 59 -13.29 -14.82 2.64
CA TRP A 59 -13.68 -13.50 2.11
C TRP A 59 -13.20 -12.33 2.97
N LEU A 60 -13.08 -12.51 4.28
CA LEU A 60 -12.47 -11.50 5.16
C LEU A 60 -10.96 -11.34 4.88
N TYR A 61 -10.25 -12.44 4.60
CA TYR A 61 -8.83 -12.37 4.23
C TYR A 61 -8.62 -11.70 2.87
N ILE A 62 -9.45 -12.05 1.88
CA ILE A 62 -9.48 -11.35 0.58
C ILE A 62 -9.77 -9.85 0.78
N GLY A 63 -10.75 -9.51 1.60
CA GLY A 63 -11.10 -8.13 1.91
C GLY A 63 -9.96 -7.36 2.57
N ARG A 64 -9.25 -7.99 3.53
CA ARG A 64 -8.04 -7.45 4.15
C ARG A 64 -6.98 -7.12 3.09
N ASP A 65 -6.70 -8.05 2.19
CA ASP A 65 -5.65 -7.86 1.19
C ASP A 65 -5.99 -6.76 0.18
N ILE A 66 -7.26 -6.69 -0.24
CA ILE A 66 -7.77 -5.59 -1.06
C ILE A 66 -7.59 -4.26 -0.34
N ALA A 67 -7.91 -4.18 0.96
CA ALA A 67 -7.74 -2.95 1.73
C ALA A 67 -6.27 -2.50 1.79
N PHE A 68 -5.33 -3.43 2.05
CA PHE A 68 -3.90 -3.11 2.04
C PHE A 68 -3.41 -2.66 0.66
N LEU A 69 -3.88 -3.31 -0.42
CA LEU A 69 -3.56 -2.91 -1.78
C LEU A 69 -4.10 -1.51 -2.09
N SER A 70 -5.37 -1.23 -1.79
CA SER A 70 -6.01 0.06 -2.04
C SER A 70 -5.28 1.20 -1.33
N ILE A 71 -4.96 1.03 -0.04
CA ILE A 71 -4.23 2.04 0.73
C ILE A 71 -2.82 2.24 0.17
N SER A 72 -2.11 1.15 -0.14
CA SER A 72 -0.75 1.23 -0.65
C SER A 72 -0.70 1.90 -2.03
N PHE A 73 -1.62 1.57 -2.93
CA PHE A 73 -1.73 2.24 -4.23
C PHE A 73 -2.10 3.71 -4.10
N ALA A 74 -3.02 4.06 -3.20
CA ALA A 74 -3.35 5.47 -2.95
C ALA A 74 -2.13 6.28 -2.47
N LEU A 75 -1.31 5.70 -1.59
CA LEU A 75 -0.08 6.34 -1.10
C LEU A 75 1.00 6.45 -2.20
N VAL A 76 1.16 5.43 -3.04
CA VAL A 76 2.08 5.47 -4.19
C VAL A 76 1.61 6.54 -5.18
N PHE A 77 0.32 6.58 -5.50
CA PHE A 77 -0.27 7.57 -6.39
C PHE A 77 -0.04 8.99 -5.86
N PHE A 78 -0.37 9.25 -4.59
CA PHE A 78 -0.15 10.55 -3.96
C PHE A 78 1.32 10.98 -4.02
N GLN A 79 2.25 10.06 -3.71
CA GLN A 79 3.67 10.35 -3.77
C GLN A 79 4.16 10.61 -5.19
N PHE A 80 3.67 9.87 -6.17
CA PHE A 80 3.99 10.06 -7.58
C PHE A 80 3.62 11.48 -8.04
N PHE A 81 2.38 11.91 -7.84
CA PHE A 81 1.94 13.25 -8.23
C PHE A 81 2.68 14.35 -7.46
N ARG A 82 2.90 14.16 -6.16
CA ARG A 82 3.67 15.14 -5.39
C ARG A 82 5.11 15.28 -5.93
N ASN A 83 5.76 14.17 -6.24
CA ASN A 83 7.12 14.19 -6.79
C ASN A 83 7.15 14.84 -8.18
N LEU A 84 6.18 14.53 -9.03
CA LEU A 84 6.02 15.13 -10.36
C LEU A 84 5.85 16.66 -10.25
N LEU A 85 4.99 17.14 -9.36
CA LEU A 85 4.78 18.58 -9.12
C LEU A 85 6.06 19.29 -8.65
N VAL A 86 6.89 18.65 -7.82
CA VAL A 86 8.15 19.28 -7.41
C VAL A 86 9.17 19.31 -8.54
N ILE A 87 9.20 18.30 -9.42
CA ILE A 87 10.06 18.31 -10.60
C ILE A 87 9.66 19.47 -11.52
N ILE A 88 8.37 19.59 -11.84
CA ILE A 88 7.83 20.66 -12.71
C ILE A 88 8.19 22.05 -12.17
N ARG A 89 8.06 22.28 -10.85
CA ARG A 89 8.39 23.57 -10.22
C ARG A 89 9.89 23.89 -10.18
N ARG A 90 10.77 22.92 -10.41
CA ARG A 90 12.24 23.12 -10.45
C ARG A 90 12.76 23.30 -11.87
N SER A 91 12.01 22.87 -12.87
CA SER A 91 12.36 22.99 -14.30
C SER A 91 11.84 24.28 -14.95
N LEU A 92 11.00 25.03 -14.24
CA LEU A 92 10.52 26.39 -14.60
C LEU A 92 11.34 27.42 -13.81
#